data_AF-A0A8S3IWC5-F1
#
_entry.id   AF-A0A8S3IWC5-F1
#
_cell.length_a   1.000
_cell.length_b   1.000
_cell.length_c   1.000
_cell.angle_alpha   90.00
_cell.angle_beta   90.00
_cell.angle_gamma   90.00
#
_symmetry.space_group_name_H-M   'P 1'
#
loop_
_entity.id
_entity.type
_entity.pdbx_description
1 polymer ?
#
loop_
_entity_poly.entity_id
_entity_poly.type
_entity_poly.pdbx_seq_one_letter_code
_entity_poly.pdbx_strand_id
1 'polypeptide(L)'
;MSRYLALLRFCRRSGLSCICKYFLVFTFLLCAFIYFLLKIKLSIDYHYAQVLYQTQRSKICQKKINSTQEKPKLILFWTKIFTNSIDANYINSHLFASPGRCDINRCKVTNNRQELCASDAVVFHARGGIKMNDMPQERSLHQRYVLLTKEPPYKTTAIVGHLNYFFNWTATYRTDSDIAYRYFRWRRKDKIVT
;
A
#
# COMPACT_ATOMS: atom_id res chain seq x y z
N MET A 1 -61.52 -65.29 -18.82
CA MET A 1 -61.31 -64.62 -17.52
C MET A 1 -59.82 -64.46 -17.18
N SER A 2 -58.98 -63.88 -18.04
CA SER A 2 -57.56 -63.64 -17.70
C SER A 2 -56.84 -62.71 -18.69
N ARG A 3 -57.23 -61.43 -18.79
CA ARG A 3 -56.44 -60.41 -19.51
C ARG A 3 -56.42 -59.01 -18.89
N TYR A 4 -57.15 -58.76 -17.80
CA TYR A 4 -57.21 -57.42 -17.18
C TYR A 4 -56.19 -57.16 -16.06
N LEU A 5 -55.41 -58.16 -15.63
CA LEU A 5 -54.45 -58.01 -14.52
C LEU A 5 -53.02 -57.62 -14.94
N ALA A 6 -52.74 -57.45 -16.24
CA ALA A 6 -51.39 -57.13 -16.72
C ALA A 6 -51.07 -55.62 -16.72
N LEU A 7 -52.08 -54.74 -16.72
CA LEU A 7 -51.87 -53.29 -16.81
C LEU A 7 -51.57 -52.61 -15.46
N LEU A 8 -51.84 -53.29 -14.33
CA LEU A 8 -51.52 -52.76 -12.99
C LEU A 8 -50.08 -53.01 -12.55
N ARG A 9 -49.25 -53.72 -13.34
CA ARG A 9 -47.84 -54.01 -12.98
C ARG A 9 -46.80 -53.15 -13.70
N PHE A 10 -47.19 -52.36 -14.71
CA PHE A 10 -46.22 -51.55 -15.46
C PHE A 10 -46.10 -50.10 -14.99
N CYS A 11 -46.98 -49.61 -14.12
CA CYS A 11 -46.94 -48.25 -13.59
C CYS A 11 -46.19 -48.12 -12.25
N ARG A 12 -45.23 -49.01 -11.94
CA ARG A 12 -44.55 -49.02 -10.62
C ARG A 12 -43.02 -48.97 -10.64
N ARG A 13 -42.37 -48.84 -11.81
CA ARG A 13 -40.89 -48.90 -11.90
C ARG A 13 -40.19 -47.70 -12.58
N SER A 14 -40.90 -46.84 -13.32
CA SER A 14 -40.32 -45.72 -14.07
C SER A 14 -40.41 -44.34 -13.38
N GLY A 15 -41.36 -44.13 -12.47
CA GLY A 15 -41.54 -42.84 -11.77
C GLY A 15 -40.45 -42.52 -10.73
N LEU A 16 -39.91 -43.55 -10.05
CA LEU A 16 -38.90 -43.39 -9.01
C LEU A 16 -37.57 -42.82 -9.57
N SER A 17 -37.20 -43.22 -10.79
CA SER A 17 -35.96 -42.77 -11.44
C SER A 17 -36.03 -41.29 -11.88
N CYS A 18 -37.19 -40.82 -12.37
CA CYS A 18 -37.39 -39.41 -12.68
C CYS A 18 -37.40 -38.53 -11.42
N ILE A 19 -38.11 -38.94 -10.37
CA ILE A 19 -38.18 -38.19 -9.11
C ILE A 19 -36.79 -38.06 -8.47
N CYS A 20 -35.98 -39.12 -8.47
CA CYS A 20 -34.60 -39.06 -8.01
C CYS A 20 -33.73 -38.08 -8.81
N LYS A 21 -33.90 -38.00 -10.14
CA LYS A 21 -33.15 -37.04 -10.98
C LYS A 21 -33.54 -35.60 -10.68
N TYR A 22 -34.83 -35.29 -10.55
CA TYR A 22 -35.28 -33.95 -10.18
C TYR A 22 -34.82 -33.55 -8.78
N PHE A 23 -34.84 -34.49 -7.82
CA PHE A 23 -34.32 -34.26 -6.48
C PHE A 23 -32.81 -33.96 -6.48
N LEU A 24 -32.01 -34.71 -7.24
CA LEU A 24 -30.57 -34.46 -7.38
C LEU A 24 -30.25 -33.12 -8.06
N VAL A 25 -31.01 -32.73 -9.08
CA VAL A 25 -30.85 -31.42 -9.73
C VAL A 25 -31.25 -30.30 -8.76
N PHE A 26 -32.34 -30.47 -8.02
CA PHE A 26 -32.79 -29.50 -7.03
C PHE A 26 -31.77 -29.33 -5.90
N THR A 27 -31.23 -30.42 -5.35
CA THR A 27 -30.19 -30.34 -4.30
C THR A 27 -28.92 -29.68 -4.82
N PHE A 28 -28.51 -29.96 -6.06
CA PHE A 28 -27.39 -29.28 -6.69
C PHE A 28 -27.63 -27.76 -6.83
N LEU A 29 -28.81 -27.35 -7.32
CA LEU A 29 -29.17 -25.93 -7.44
C LEU A 29 -29.25 -25.25 -6.08
N LEU A 30 -29.79 -25.92 -5.05
CA LEU A 30 -29.82 -25.43 -3.68
C LEU A 30 -28.40 -25.24 -3.13
N CYS A 31 -27.52 -26.22 -3.29
CA CYS A 31 -26.12 -26.14 -2.88
C CYS A 31 -25.38 -25.00 -3.62
N ALA A 32 -25.60 -24.86 -4.92
CA ALA A 32 -25.02 -23.77 -5.72
C ALA A 32 -25.51 -22.38 -5.25
N PHE A 33 -26.81 -22.26 -4.94
CA PHE A 33 -27.39 -21.03 -4.40
C PHE A 33 -26.84 -20.70 -3.01
N ILE A 34 -26.75 -21.69 -2.11
CA ILE A 34 -26.14 -21.52 -0.78
C ILE A 34 -24.67 -21.10 -0.92
N TYR A 35 -23.90 -21.73 -1.80
CA TYR A 35 -22.51 -21.35 -2.06
C TYR A 35 -22.40 -19.90 -2.55
N PHE A 36 -23.28 -19.48 -3.45
CA PHE A 36 -23.34 -18.11 -3.94
C PHE A 36 -23.65 -17.11 -2.81
N LEU A 37 -24.62 -17.41 -1.94
CA LEU A 37 -24.93 -16.59 -0.76
C LEU A 37 -23.75 -16.50 0.22
N LEU A 38 -23.03 -17.60 0.45
CA LEU A 38 -21.83 -17.62 1.29
C LEU A 38 -20.71 -16.75 0.71
N LYS A 39 -20.52 -16.77 -0.61
CA LYS A 39 -19.57 -15.89 -1.29
C LYS A 39 -19.94 -14.42 -1.18
N ILE A 40 -21.21 -14.08 -1.34
CA ILE A 40 -21.70 -12.72 -1.12
C ILE A 40 -21.43 -12.29 0.32
N LYS A 41 -21.80 -13.12 1.31
CA LYS A 41 -21.56 -12.82 2.72
C LYS A 41 -20.07 -12.60 3.02
N LEU A 42 -19.19 -13.48 2.53
CA LEU A 42 -17.74 -13.33 2.67
C LEU A 42 -17.23 -12.02 2.06
N SER A 43 -17.72 -11.64 0.88
CA SER A 43 -17.35 -10.37 0.24
C SER A 43 -17.83 -9.16 1.03
N ILE A 44 -19.05 -9.21 1.59
CA ILE A 44 -19.60 -8.13 2.42
C ILE A 44 -18.81 -8.01 3.72
N ASP A 45 -18.55 -9.13 4.41
CA ASP A 45 -17.78 -9.17 5.65
C ASP A 45 -16.35 -8.63 5.43
N TYR A 46 -15.71 -9.01 4.31
CA TYR A 46 -14.41 -8.48 3.92
C TYR A 46 -14.46 -6.97 3.66
N HIS A 47 -15.45 -6.51 2.90
CA HIS A 47 -15.62 -5.08 2.63
C HIS A 47 -15.87 -4.28 3.92
N TYR A 48 -16.73 -4.78 4.80
CA TYR A 48 -17.01 -4.16 6.10
C TYR A 48 -15.75 -4.07 6.98
N ALA A 49 -14.97 -5.15 7.04
CA ALA A 49 -13.69 -5.16 7.75
C ALA A 49 -12.71 -4.12 7.19
N GLN A 50 -12.63 -3.96 5.86
CA GLN A 50 -11.80 -2.92 5.25
C GLN A 50 -12.26 -1.52 5.62
N VAL A 51 -13.56 -1.24 5.57
CA VAL A 51 -14.12 0.08 5.92
C VAL A 51 -13.84 0.42 7.40
N LEU A 52 -14.04 -0.54 8.30
CA LEU A 52 -13.70 -0.36 9.72
C LEU A 52 -12.21 -0.09 9.92
N TYR A 53 -11.34 -0.84 9.24
CA TYR A 53 -9.89 -0.65 9.30
C TYR A 53 -9.49 0.76 8.86
N GLN A 54 -10.01 1.25 7.73
CA GLN A 54 -9.74 2.61 7.26
C GLN A 54 -10.25 3.66 8.25
N THR A 55 -11.47 3.48 8.78
CA THR A 55 -12.06 4.43 9.73
C THR A 55 -11.26 4.51 11.04
N GLN A 56 -10.80 3.38 11.55
CA GLN A 56 -9.96 3.35 12.75
C GLN A 56 -8.60 4.00 12.47
N ARG A 57 -8.03 3.73 11.30
CA ARG A 57 -6.76 4.31 10.86
C ARG A 57 -6.88 5.84 10.75
N SER A 58 -7.87 6.38 10.05
CA SER A 58 -8.05 7.83 9.89
C SER A 58 -8.19 8.55 11.24
N LYS A 59 -8.90 7.96 12.22
CA LYS A 59 -8.97 8.45 13.60
C LYS A 59 -7.60 8.48 14.29
N ILE A 60 -6.78 7.45 14.12
CA ILE A 60 -5.39 7.42 14.63
C ILE A 60 -4.55 8.53 13.97
N CYS A 61 -4.73 8.75 12.67
CA CYS A 61 -4.02 9.79 11.93
C CYS A 61 -4.37 11.18 12.47
N GLN A 62 -5.66 11.48 12.64
CA GLN A 62 -6.13 12.73 13.23
C GLN A 62 -5.62 12.94 14.67
N LYS A 63 -5.65 11.90 15.51
CA LYS A 63 -5.12 11.97 16.88
C LYS A 63 -3.64 12.31 16.91
N LYS A 64 -2.84 11.78 15.97
CA LYS A 64 -1.39 12.06 15.90
C LYS A 64 -1.07 13.47 15.39
N ILE A 65 -1.94 14.06 14.57
CA ILE A 65 -1.82 15.46 14.09
C ILE A 65 -2.04 16.44 15.24
N ASN A 66 -3.04 16.17 16.09
CA ASN A 66 -3.40 17.05 17.20
C ASN A 66 -2.44 16.99 18.39
N SER A 67 -1.41 16.12 18.33
CA SER A 67 -0.38 16.03 19.36
C SER A 67 0.69 17.11 19.12
N THR A 68 0.66 18.16 19.93
CA THR A 68 1.50 19.36 19.89
C THR A 68 2.89 19.21 20.52
N GLN A 69 3.33 17.98 20.85
CA GLN A 69 4.67 17.80 21.42
C GLN A 69 5.75 17.95 20.34
N GLU A 70 6.84 18.64 20.68
CA GLU A 70 8.08 18.69 19.89
C GLU A 70 8.74 17.31 19.84
N LYS A 71 8.16 16.42 19.04
CA LYS A 71 8.71 15.11 18.72
C LYS A 71 9.67 15.22 17.53
N PRO A 72 10.68 14.33 17.44
CA PRO A 72 11.50 14.21 16.25
C PRO A 72 10.62 14.00 15.01
N LYS A 73 10.96 14.69 13.93
CA LYS A 73 10.29 14.56 12.63
C LYS A 73 10.48 13.15 12.09
N LEU A 74 9.38 12.48 11.78
CA LEU A 74 9.41 11.10 11.29
C LEU A 74 9.35 11.09 9.76
N ILE A 75 10.34 10.44 9.15
CA ILE A 75 10.49 10.32 7.69
C ILE A 75 10.29 8.84 7.33
N LEU A 76 9.17 8.53 6.66
CA LEU A 76 8.89 7.20 6.16
C LEU A 76 9.42 7.03 4.75
N PHE A 77 10.28 6.05 4.54
CA PHE A 77 10.62 5.59 3.21
C PHE A 77 9.60 4.56 2.75
N TRP A 78 8.76 4.96 1.79
CA TRP A 78 7.70 4.12 1.27
C TRP A 78 8.23 3.02 0.35
N THR A 79 9.25 3.36 -0.43
CA THR A 79 9.96 2.46 -1.34
C THR A 79 11.35 2.15 -0.82
N LYS A 80 11.96 1.08 -1.35
CA LYS A 80 13.36 0.77 -1.03
C LYS A 80 14.29 1.91 -1.45
N ILE A 81 15.22 2.24 -0.57
CA ILE A 81 16.42 3.01 -0.87
C ILE A 81 17.46 2.00 -1.36
N PHE A 82 18.38 2.40 -2.23
CA PHE A 82 19.38 1.52 -2.84
C PHE A 82 19.96 0.43 -1.90
N THR A 83 20.08 -0.79 -2.45
CA THR A 83 20.70 -2.01 -1.89
C THR A 83 20.14 -2.52 -0.55
N ASN A 84 20.43 -3.79 -0.21
CA ASN A 84 20.00 -4.39 1.07
C ASN A 84 20.78 -3.86 2.28
N SER A 85 21.85 -3.09 2.05
CA SER A 85 22.78 -2.58 3.08
C SER A 85 22.41 -1.21 3.64
N ILE A 86 21.49 -0.46 3.00
CA ILE A 86 21.06 0.86 3.45
C ILE A 86 19.60 0.78 3.85
N ASP A 87 19.36 0.54 5.13
CA ASP A 87 18.02 0.50 5.73
C ASP A 87 17.80 1.68 6.69
N ALA A 88 16.60 1.73 7.28
CA ALA A 88 16.27 2.78 8.25
C ALA A 88 17.23 2.78 9.46
N ASN A 89 17.69 1.61 9.89
CA ASN A 89 18.62 1.49 11.01
C ASN A 89 19.98 2.11 10.67
N TYR A 90 20.53 1.79 9.51
CA TYR A 90 21.79 2.35 9.01
C TYR A 90 21.70 3.88 8.87
N ILE A 91 20.60 4.39 8.31
CA ILE A 91 20.38 5.83 8.16
C ILE A 91 20.36 6.54 9.52
N ASN A 92 19.58 6.02 10.47
CA ASN A 92 19.47 6.61 11.80
C ASN A 92 20.80 6.57 12.57
N SER A 93 21.51 5.44 12.50
CA SER A 93 22.73 5.20 13.30
C SER A 93 24.02 5.77 12.71
N HIS A 94 24.11 5.96 11.40
CA HIS A 94 25.37 6.37 10.74
C HIS A 94 25.24 7.71 9.98
N LEU A 95 24.13 7.92 9.26
CA LEU A 95 23.97 9.12 8.42
C LEU A 95 23.46 10.33 9.20
N PHE A 96 22.53 10.14 10.14
CA PHE A 96 22.04 11.23 11.00
C PHE A 96 22.82 11.41 12.29
N ALA A 97 23.52 10.38 12.76
CA ALA A 97 24.40 10.49 13.93
C ALA A 97 25.74 11.21 13.63
N SER A 98 26.11 11.36 12.35
CA SER A 98 27.30 12.10 11.96
C SER A 98 27.12 13.61 12.19
N PRO A 99 28.01 14.29 12.94
CA PRO A 99 27.89 15.72 13.23
C PRO A 99 27.71 16.56 11.95
N GLY A 100 26.66 17.40 11.91
CA GLY A 100 26.46 18.40 10.85
C GLY A 100 25.52 18.02 9.70
N ARG A 101 24.75 16.92 9.77
CA ARG A 101 23.74 16.57 8.73
C ARG A 101 22.30 16.48 9.22
N CYS A 102 22.09 16.35 10.52
CA CYS A 102 20.87 16.66 11.27
C CYS A 102 21.37 17.05 12.66
N ASP A 103 20.85 18.12 13.28
CA ASP A 103 21.08 18.31 14.72
C ASP A 103 20.55 17.06 15.41
N ILE A 104 21.47 16.36 16.07
CA ILE A 104 21.26 15.06 16.70
C ILE A 104 19.99 15.18 17.55
N ASN A 105 18.95 14.42 17.20
CA ASN A 105 17.61 14.31 17.81
C ASN A 105 16.41 14.97 17.11
N ARG A 106 16.55 15.68 15.99
CA ARG A 106 15.37 16.29 15.33
C ARG A 106 14.65 15.44 14.30
N CYS A 107 15.25 14.35 13.81
CA CYS A 107 14.68 13.52 12.75
C CYS A 107 14.86 12.03 13.05
N LYS A 108 13.90 11.20 12.63
CA LYS A 108 13.96 9.75 12.64
C LYS A 108 13.47 9.22 11.30
N VAL A 109 14.15 8.20 10.77
CA VAL A 109 13.75 7.48 9.56
C VAL A 109 13.14 6.13 9.91
N THR A 110 12.13 5.72 9.15
CA THR A 110 11.47 4.41 9.27
C THR A 110 11.12 3.86 7.89
N ASN A 111 11.01 2.55 7.78
CA ASN A 111 10.41 1.84 6.64
C ASN A 111 9.09 1.14 7.04
N ASN A 112 8.64 1.31 8.29
CA ASN A 112 7.40 0.74 8.77
C ASN A 112 6.19 1.52 8.24
N ARG A 113 5.49 0.94 7.26
CA ARG A 113 4.31 1.56 6.63
C ARG A 113 3.14 1.79 7.58
N GLN A 114 3.11 1.09 8.72
CA GLN A 114 2.11 1.35 9.76
C GLN A 114 2.29 2.74 10.40
N GLU A 115 3.47 3.35 10.26
CA GLU A 115 3.77 4.69 10.76
C GLU A 115 3.43 5.80 9.76
N LEU A 116 2.79 5.48 8.61
CA LEU A 116 2.44 6.48 7.59
C LEU A 116 1.79 7.71 8.22
N CYS A 117 0.75 7.53 9.03
CA CYS A 117 0.02 8.67 9.60
C CYS A 117 0.81 9.49 10.63
N ALA A 118 1.83 8.89 11.23
CA ALA A 118 2.72 9.57 12.16
C ALA A 118 3.83 10.34 11.44
N SER A 119 4.06 10.03 10.17
CA SER A 119 5.19 10.53 9.40
C SER A 119 4.93 11.94 8.92
N ASP A 120 5.90 12.83 9.15
CA ASP A 120 5.89 14.21 8.63
C ASP A 120 6.29 14.25 7.14
N ALA A 121 7.10 13.28 6.69
CA ALA A 121 7.47 13.13 5.30
C ALA A 121 7.37 11.67 4.83
N VAL A 122 6.96 11.47 3.59
CA VAL A 122 6.87 10.16 2.92
C VAL A 122 7.73 10.21 1.66
N VAL A 123 8.80 9.45 1.66
CA VAL A 123 9.84 9.50 0.63
C VAL A 123 9.71 8.33 -0.33
N PHE A 124 9.71 8.65 -1.62
CA PHE A 124 9.67 7.70 -2.71
C PHE A 124 10.95 7.84 -3.52
N HIS A 125 11.75 6.79 -3.52
CA HIS A 125 12.92 6.70 -4.36
C HIS A 125 12.48 6.35 -5.78
N ALA A 126 12.87 7.14 -6.78
CA ALA A 126 12.39 6.96 -8.16
C ALA A 126 12.72 5.58 -8.74
N ARG A 127 13.82 4.96 -8.30
CA ARG A 127 14.22 3.59 -8.71
C ARG A 127 13.92 2.54 -7.64
N GLY A 128 13.17 2.90 -6.60
CA GLY A 128 12.83 2.05 -5.45
C GLY A 128 11.68 1.07 -5.70
N GLY A 129 11.17 0.98 -6.94
CA GLY A 129 10.08 0.07 -7.31
C GLY A 129 8.69 0.61 -6.98
N ILE A 130 8.42 1.89 -7.30
CA ILE A 130 7.09 2.49 -7.16
C ILE A 130 6.09 1.71 -8.03
N LYS A 131 4.93 1.36 -7.47
CA LYS A 131 3.83 0.69 -8.17
C LYS A 131 2.51 1.38 -7.84
N MET A 132 1.63 1.53 -8.83
CA MET A 132 0.33 2.19 -8.64
C MET A 132 -0.59 1.47 -7.66
N ASN A 133 -0.53 0.14 -7.61
CA ASN A 133 -1.28 -0.67 -6.64
C ASN A 133 -0.66 -0.66 -5.23
N ASP A 134 0.49 -0.02 -5.07
CA ASP A 134 1.24 0.06 -3.82
C ASP A 134 1.44 1.51 -3.38
N MET A 135 0.41 2.35 -3.56
CA MET A 135 0.44 3.75 -3.15
C MET A 135 -0.20 3.90 -1.75
N PRO A 136 0.22 4.90 -0.95
CA PRO A 136 -0.41 5.13 0.34
C PRO A 136 -1.89 5.47 0.15
N GLN A 137 -2.77 4.72 0.82
CA GLN A 137 -4.22 4.82 0.66
C GLN A 137 -4.79 6.16 1.14
N GLU A 138 -4.18 6.76 2.16
CA GLU A 138 -4.58 8.04 2.71
C GLU A 138 -3.35 8.93 2.88
N ARG A 139 -3.52 10.21 2.55
CA ARG A 139 -2.51 11.24 2.70
C ARG A 139 -3.07 12.31 3.62
N SER A 140 -2.30 12.67 4.64
CA SER A 140 -2.67 13.78 5.51
C SER A 140 -2.01 15.09 5.05
N LEU A 141 -2.67 16.21 5.31
CA LEU A 141 -2.26 17.55 4.87
C LEU A 141 -0.93 18.01 5.49
N HIS A 142 -0.58 17.50 6.68
CA HIS A 142 0.69 17.80 7.34
C HIS A 142 1.88 17.10 6.67
N GLN A 143 1.64 16.08 5.84
CA GLN A 143 2.68 15.27 5.26
C GLN A 143 3.25 15.90 3.99
N ARG A 144 4.57 15.80 3.83
CA ARG A 144 5.25 16.11 2.58
C ARG A 144 5.61 14.83 1.85
N TYR A 145 5.06 14.65 0.65
CA TYR A 145 5.41 13.52 -0.21
C TYR A 145 6.59 13.94 -1.08
N VAL A 146 7.70 13.23 -0.96
CA VAL A 146 8.99 13.63 -1.52
C VAL A 146 9.44 12.63 -2.58
N LEU A 147 9.68 13.11 -3.80
CA LEU A 147 10.36 12.34 -4.83
C LEU A 147 11.87 12.45 -4.65
N LEU A 148 12.54 11.33 -4.38
CA LEU A 148 13.98 11.24 -4.20
C LEU A 148 14.63 10.58 -5.42
N THR A 149 15.55 11.28 -6.10
CA THR A 149 16.34 10.69 -7.18
C THR A 149 17.62 11.44 -7.48
N LYS A 150 18.67 10.71 -7.80
CA LYS A 150 19.88 11.23 -8.45
C LYS A 150 20.00 10.86 -9.93
N GLU A 151 19.08 10.03 -10.41
CA GLU A 151 19.10 9.54 -11.78
C GLU A 151 18.52 10.58 -12.74
N PRO A 152 19.06 10.68 -13.97
CA PRO A 152 18.55 11.57 -15.00
C PRO A 152 17.12 11.21 -15.46
N PRO A 153 16.39 12.16 -16.09
CA PRO A 153 15.01 11.97 -16.55
C PRO A 153 14.82 10.71 -17.38
N TYR A 154 15.67 10.43 -18.38
CA TYR A 154 15.50 9.26 -19.25
C TYR A 154 15.47 7.92 -18.47
N LYS A 155 16.07 7.86 -17.27
CA LYS A 155 16.04 6.67 -16.40
C LYS A 155 14.86 6.63 -15.42
N THR A 156 14.09 7.70 -15.31
CA THR A 156 13.03 7.84 -14.28
C THR A 156 11.67 8.19 -14.87
N THR A 157 11.58 8.82 -16.04
CA THR A 157 10.33 9.26 -16.69
C THR A 157 9.31 8.13 -16.82
N ALA A 158 9.72 6.93 -17.24
CA ALA A 158 8.79 5.80 -17.37
C ALA A 158 8.20 5.34 -16.03
N ILE A 159 8.84 5.66 -14.91
CA ILE A 159 8.45 5.21 -13.56
C ILE A 159 7.62 6.26 -12.84
N VAL A 160 7.99 7.53 -12.95
CA VAL A 160 7.37 8.62 -12.17
C VAL A 160 6.67 9.66 -13.04
N GLY A 161 6.82 9.62 -14.36
CA GLY A 161 6.21 10.59 -15.27
C GLY A 161 4.68 10.54 -15.31
N HIS A 162 4.08 9.42 -14.90
CA HIS A 162 2.63 9.29 -14.72
C HIS A 162 2.14 9.78 -13.34
N LEU A 163 3.05 10.15 -12.43
CA LEU A 163 2.76 10.61 -11.07
C LEU A 163 2.82 12.14 -10.96
N ASN A 164 2.38 12.84 -12.00
CA ASN A 164 2.30 14.30 -12.00
C ASN A 164 1.46 14.79 -10.82
N TYR A 165 1.94 15.81 -10.12
CA TYR A 165 1.29 16.42 -8.95
C TYR A 165 1.14 15.51 -7.71
N PHE A 166 1.66 14.28 -7.74
CA PHE A 166 1.61 13.40 -6.57
C PHE A 166 2.54 13.88 -5.45
N PHE A 167 3.74 14.34 -5.81
CA PHE A 167 4.76 14.78 -4.87
C PHE A 167 4.62 16.26 -4.53
N ASN A 168 4.77 16.62 -3.24
CA ASN A 168 4.90 18.03 -2.85
C ASN A 168 6.30 18.55 -3.12
N TRP A 169 7.31 17.73 -2.80
CA TRP A 169 8.70 18.13 -2.81
C TRP A 169 9.52 17.19 -3.68
N THR A 170 10.60 17.74 -4.20
CA THR A 170 11.61 17.04 -4.97
C THR A 170 12.94 17.12 -4.24
N ALA A 171 13.58 15.98 -4.08
CA ALA A 171 14.93 15.84 -3.56
C ALA A 171 15.82 15.28 -4.67
N THR A 172 16.42 16.17 -5.48
CA THR A 172 17.14 15.76 -6.70
C THR A 172 18.46 16.48 -6.92
N TYR A 173 19.17 16.08 -7.97
CA TYR A 173 20.40 16.74 -8.38
C TYR A 173 20.16 18.14 -9.01
N ARG A 174 18.92 18.44 -9.45
CA ARG A 174 18.60 19.71 -10.09
C ARG A 174 18.70 20.86 -9.10
N THR A 175 19.03 22.05 -9.62
CA THR A 175 19.22 23.26 -8.81
C THR A 175 17.94 23.85 -8.27
N ASP A 176 16.83 23.61 -8.95
CA ASP A 176 15.47 24.07 -8.63
C ASP A 176 14.66 23.06 -7.80
N SER A 177 15.31 22.03 -7.25
CA SER A 177 14.64 21.08 -6.35
C SER A 177 14.46 21.66 -4.95
N ASP A 178 13.37 21.30 -4.27
CA ASP A 178 13.07 21.72 -2.90
C ASP A 178 14.17 21.33 -1.92
N ILE A 179 14.78 20.17 -2.14
CA ILE A 179 15.88 19.62 -1.33
C ILE A 179 17.06 19.27 -2.25
N ALA A 180 18.20 19.92 -2.03
CA ALA A 180 19.40 19.64 -2.80
C ALA A 180 19.95 18.23 -2.49
N TYR A 181 19.86 17.30 -3.45
CA TYR A 181 20.36 15.93 -3.33
C TYR A 181 21.32 15.60 -4.49
N ARG A 182 22.53 16.15 -4.42
CA ARG A 182 23.53 16.09 -5.50
C ARG A 182 24.64 15.07 -5.19
N TYR A 183 25.36 14.61 -6.21
CA TYR A 183 26.57 13.79 -6.03
C TYR A 183 27.73 14.59 -5.45
N PHE A 184 27.85 15.84 -5.86
CA PHE A 184 28.91 16.75 -5.45
C PHE A 184 28.32 18.05 -4.90
N ARG A 185 29.10 18.72 -4.06
CA ARG A 185 28.77 20.04 -3.50
C ARG A 185 29.84 21.03 -3.94
N TRP A 186 29.41 22.13 -4.54
CA TRP A 186 30.30 23.25 -4.81
C TRP A 186 30.78 23.85 -3.49
N ARG A 187 32.10 23.99 -3.33
CA ARG A 187 32.71 24.75 -2.24
C ARG A 187 33.41 25.96 -2.83
N ARG A 188 33.29 27.10 -2.18
CA ARG A 188 34.16 28.24 -2.49
C ARG A 188 35.59 27.83 -2.17
N LYS A 189 36.53 28.14 -3.05
CA LYS A 189 37.95 28.01 -2.76
C LYS A 189 38.27 29.02 -1.66
N ASP A 190 38.75 28.55 -0.52
CA ASP A 190 39.21 29.46 0.53
C ASP A 190 40.32 30.35 -0.06
N LYS A 191 40.25 31.65 0.20
CA LYS A 191 41.35 32.54 -0.16
C LYS A 191 42.54 32.08 0.67
N ILE A 192 43.61 31.66 0.01
CA ILE A 192 44.90 31.48 0.67
C ILE A 192 45.27 32.88 1.15
N VAL A 193 45.19 33.11 2.46
CA VAL A 193 45.74 34.31 3.07
C VAL A 193 47.24 34.08 3.06
N THR A 194 47.89 34.58 2.01
CA THR A 194 49.35 34.75 1.94
C THR A 194 49.77 35.97 2.72
#